data_AF-A0A0L8HC18-F1
#
_entry.id   AF-A0A0L8HC18-F1
#
_cell.length_a   1.000
_cell.length_b   1.000
_cell.length_c   1.000
_cell.angle_alpha   90.00
_cell.angle_beta   90.00
_cell.angle_gamma   90.00
#
_symmetry.space_group_name_H-M   'P 1'
#
loop_
_entity.id
_entity.type
_entity.pdbx_description
1 polymer ?
#
loop_
_entity_poly.entity_id
_entity_poly.type
_entity_poly.pdbx_seq_one_letter_code
_entity_poly.pdbx_strand_id
1 'polypeptide(L)'
;FLGSLTHSLWASFLRHEIISEDETLMSFIPRLVRSATTTIIKVGFPSQNNSPSCSYALLDFDSDEEFNLFFSRYRAEVAETLRLATRINPKCTFEAVATWLQDLLQKPVDIGG
;
A
#
# COMPACT_ATOMS: atom_id res chain seq x y z
N PHE A 1 5.71 -5.26 9.35
CA PHE A 1 5.79 -6.67 8.94
C PHE A 1 4.45 -7.27 8.47
N LEU A 2 3.38 -7.30 9.27
CA LEU A 2 2.13 -8.05 8.94
C LEU A 2 1.54 -7.82 7.53
N GLY A 3 1.53 -6.59 7.03
CA GLY A 3 1.00 -6.28 5.70
C GLY A 3 1.75 -6.91 4.52
N SER A 4 3.01 -7.32 4.70
CA SER A 4 3.78 -8.02 3.65
C SER A 4 3.38 -9.49 3.55
N LEU A 5 2.89 -10.10 4.63
CA LEU A 5 2.49 -11.52 4.64
C LEU A 5 1.26 -11.78 3.74
N THR A 6 0.42 -10.78 3.51
CA THR A 6 -0.79 -10.92 2.70
C THR A 6 -0.57 -10.59 1.22
N HIS A 7 0.56 -9.95 0.86
CA HIS A 7 0.77 -9.42 -0.49
C HIS A 7 0.91 -10.51 -1.55
N SER A 8 1.61 -11.60 -1.22
CA SER A 8 1.74 -12.75 -2.11
C SER A 8 0.39 -13.39 -2.44
N LEU A 9 -0.53 -13.42 -1.47
CA LEU A 9 -1.88 -13.95 -1.66
C LEU A 9 -2.72 -13.04 -2.56
N TRP A 10 -2.74 -11.73 -2.30
CA TRP A 10 -3.42 -10.76 -3.15
C TRP A 10 -2.92 -10.82 -4.60
N ALA A 11 -1.60 -10.84 -4.79
CA ALA A 11 -1.02 -10.96 -6.11
C ALA A 11 -1.41 -12.27 -6.80
N SER A 12 -1.55 -13.37 -6.06
CA SER A 12 -2.00 -14.66 -6.60
C SER A 12 -3.46 -14.60 -7.07
N PHE A 13 -4.37 -14.03 -6.28
CA PHE A 13 -5.77 -13.86 -6.67
C PHE A 13 -5.93 -12.98 -7.92
N LEU A 14 -5.21 -11.86 -8.00
CA LEU A 14 -5.30 -10.94 -9.13
C LEU A 14 -4.62 -11.47 -10.42
N ARG A 15 -3.76 -12.49 -10.30
CA ARG A 15 -3.15 -13.17 -11.46
C ARG A 15 -3.97 -14.34 -11.96
N HIS A 16 -4.71 -14.99 -11.07
CA HIS A 16 -5.45 -16.19 -11.39
C HIS A 16 -6.62 -15.89 -12.33
N GLU A 17 -6.67 -16.57 -13.48
CA GLU A 17 -7.63 -16.28 -14.56
C GLU A 17 -9.08 -16.26 -14.06
N ILE A 18 -9.52 -17.33 -13.39
CA ILE A 18 -10.90 -17.44 -12.90
C ILE A 18 -11.18 -16.48 -11.72
N ILE A 19 -10.33 -16.52 -10.68
CA ILE A 19 -10.55 -15.71 -9.45
C ILE A 19 -10.49 -14.21 -9.75
N SER A 20 -9.69 -13.78 -10.73
CA SER A 20 -9.57 -12.36 -11.10
C SER A 20 -10.84 -11.75 -11.69
N GLU A 21 -11.75 -12.58 -12.19
CA GLU A 21 -13.04 -12.19 -12.76
C GLU A 21 -14.20 -12.34 -11.75
N ASP A 22 -13.94 -12.88 -10.56
CA ASP A 22 -14.95 -13.03 -9.52
C ASP A 22 -15.45 -11.66 -9.03
N GLU A 23 -16.78 -11.49 -9.01
CA GLU A 23 -17.42 -10.23 -8.62
C GLU A 23 -17.08 -9.83 -7.18
N THR A 24 -16.91 -10.82 -6.28
CA THR A 24 -16.52 -10.56 -4.89
C THR A 24 -15.13 -9.94 -4.87
N LEU A 25 -14.14 -10.55 -5.54
CA LEU A 25 -12.80 -9.98 -5.62
C LEU A 25 -12.81 -8.58 -6.25
N MET A 26 -13.53 -8.40 -7.35
CA MET A 26 -13.64 -7.10 -8.02
C MET A 26 -14.21 -6.01 -7.10
N SER A 27 -15.16 -6.36 -6.23
CA SER A 27 -15.73 -5.42 -5.25
C SER A 27 -14.71 -4.92 -4.21
N PHE A 28 -13.61 -5.66 -4.00
CA PHE A 28 -12.53 -5.27 -3.09
C PHE A 28 -11.45 -4.39 -3.76
N ILE A 29 -11.38 -4.32 -5.10
CA ILE A 29 -10.38 -3.51 -5.82
C ILE A 29 -10.32 -2.05 -5.32
N PRO A 30 -11.44 -1.32 -5.15
CA PRO A 30 -11.38 0.06 -4.65
C PRO A 30 -10.73 0.17 -3.26
N ARG A 31 -11.01 -0.81 -2.38
CA ARG A 31 -10.44 -0.86 -1.02
C ARG A 31 -8.96 -1.20 -1.05
N LEU A 32 -8.57 -2.13 -1.92
CA LEU A 32 -7.17 -2.53 -2.11
C LEU A 32 -6.33 -1.35 -2.60
N VAL A 33 -6.81 -0.60 -3.61
CA VAL A 33 -6.12 0.59 -4.13
C VAL A 33 -5.99 1.65 -3.04
N ARG A 34 -7.06 1.91 -2.28
CA ARG A 34 -7.02 2.87 -1.16
C ARG A 34 -6.08 2.44 -0.05
N SER A 35 -5.99 1.16 0.27
CA SER A 35 -5.01 0.67 1.23
C SER A 35 -3.59 0.99 0.74
N ALA A 36 -3.30 0.67 -0.53
CA ALA A 36 -1.98 0.88 -1.11
C ALA A 36 -1.51 2.35 -1.07
N THR A 37 -2.40 3.34 -1.19
CA THR A 37 -2.01 4.76 -1.09
C THR A 37 -1.50 5.16 0.29
N THR A 38 -1.97 4.51 1.36
CA THR A 38 -1.46 4.72 2.72
C THR A 38 -0.19 3.91 2.98
N THR A 39 -0.11 2.70 2.40
CA THR A 39 0.97 1.74 2.62
C THR A 39 2.26 2.11 1.87
N ILE A 40 2.16 2.82 0.76
CA ILE A 40 3.31 3.32 -0.02
C ILE A 40 4.08 4.43 0.70
N ILE A 41 3.44 5.13 1.65
CA ILE A 41 4.06 6.23 2.37
C ILE A 41 5.08 5.66 3.37
N LYS A 42 6.34 6.06 3.21
CA LYS A 42 7.44 5.61 4.04
C LYS A 42 7.48 6.38 5.36
N VAL A 43 6.78 5.86 6.36
CA VAL A 43 6.77 6.33 7.75
C VAL A 43 7.01 5.16 8.69
N GLY A 44 7.24 5.42 9.98
CA GLY A 44 7.32 4.34 10.97
C GLY A 44 8.71 3.76 11.17
N PHE A 45 9.77 4.56 10.97
CA PHE A 45 11.13 4.10 11.29
C PHE A 45 11.26 3.76 12.78
N PRO A 46 12.02 2.71 13.14
CA PRO A 46 12.29 2.37 14.54
C PRO A 46 12.80 3.55 15.38
N SER A 47 13.67 4.39 14.82
CA SER A 47 14.24 5.55 15.51
C SER A 47 13.28 6.73 15.72
N GLN A 48 12.08 6.69 15.11
CA GLN A 48 11.14 7.81 15.07
C GLN A 48 9.90 7.56 15.94
N ASN A 49 9.08 8.60 16.12
CA ASN A 49 7.78 8.53 16.80
C ASN A 49 6.69 9.30 16.04
N ASN A 50 6.74 9.26 14.71
CA ASN A 50 5.83 10.01 13.82
C ASN A 50 4.65 9.17 13.32
N SER A 51 4.58 7.89 13.70
CA SER A 51 3.56 6.98 13.24
C SER A 51 3.32 5.87 14.27
N PRO A 52 2.07 5.40 14.46
CA PRO A 52 1.80 4.19 15.23
C PRO A 52 2.59 2.97 14.72
N SER A 53 3.04 2.97 13.47
CA SER A 53 3.89 1.92 12.91
C SER A 53 5.28 1.84 13.55
N CYS A 54 5.77 2.91 14.20
CA CYS A 54 7.09 2.95 14.86
C CYS A 54 7.21 1.88 15.96
N SER A 55 6.17 1.69 16.79
CA SER A 55 6.22 0.69 17.87
C SER A 55 6.28 -0.74 17.34
N TYR A 56 5.68 -1.01 16.18
CA TYR A 56 5.80 -2.30 15.52
C TYR A 56 7.16 -2.46 14.87
N ALA A 57 7.69 -1.42 14.23
CA ALA A 57 9.00 -1.45 13.62
C ALA A 57 10.12 -1.68 14.64
N LEU A 58 10.00 -1.11 15.86
CA LEU A 58 10.93 -1.36 16.97
C LEU A 58 10.94 -2.82 17.46
N LEU A 59 9.85 -3.55 17.27
CA LEU A 59 9.76 -4.97 17.64
C LEU A 59 10.26 -5.88 16.52
N ASP A 60 10.04 -5.47 15.27
CA ASP A 60 10.28 -6.30 14.08
C ASP A 60 11.69 -6.10 13.46
N PHE A 61 12.39 -5.00 13.77
CA PHE A 61 13.66 -4.63 13.14
C PHE A 61 14.67 -4.09 14.15
N ASP A 62 15.95 -4.45 13.96
CA ASP A 62 17.05 -4.03 14.83
C ASP A 62 17.56 -2.61 14.50
N SER A 63 17.33 -2.13 13.28
CA SER A 63 17.76 -0.78 12.85
C SER A 63 16.86 -0.16 11.76
N ASP A 64 17.03 1.15 11.57
CA ASP A 64 16.38 1.90 10.48
C ASP A 64 16.80 1.39 9.09
N GLU A 65 18.04 0.94 8.92
CA GLU A 65 18.55 0.37 7.68
C GLU A 65 17.85 -0.95 7.34
N GLU A 66 17.65 -1.82 8.33
CA GLU A 66 16.93 -3.08 8.15
C GLU A 66 15.47 -2.81 7.75
N PHE A 67 14.79 -1.93 8.49
CA PHE A 67 13.44 -1.47 8.15
C PHE A 67 13.38 -0.89 6.74
N ASN A 68 14.37 -0.09 6.33
CA ASN A 68 14.41 0.52 5.01
C ASN A 68 14.55 -0.52 3.89
N LEU A 69 15.43 -1.52 4.08
CA LEU A 69 15.59 -2.62 3.12
C LEU A 69 14.30 -3.42 2.97
N PHE A 70 13.65 -3.75 4.09
CA PHE A 70 12.34 -4.39 4.11
C PHE A 70 11.29 -3.55 3.38
N PHE A 71 11.17 -2.27 3.73
CA PHE A 71 10.17 -1.37 3.17
C PHE A 71 10.34 -1.20 1.66
N SER A 72 11.57 -1.16 1.15
CA SER A 72 11.84 -1.09 -0.29
C SER A 72 11.28 -2.29 -1.05
N ARG A 73 11.49 -3.51 -0.51
CA ARG A 73 10.92 -4.75 -1.08
C ARG A 73 9.40 -4.75 -0.98
N TYR A 74 8.87 -4.41 0.19
CA TYR A 74 7.43 -4.33 0.42
C TYR A 74 6.73 -3.35 -0.54
N ARG A 75 7.34 -2.18 -0.78
CA ARG A 75 6.82 -1.18 -1.71
C ARG A 75 6.77 -1.70 -3.15
N ALA A 76 7.73 -2.52 -3.56
CA ALA A 76 7.70 -3.16 -4.88
C ALA A 76 6.54 -4.16 -5.01
N GLU A 77 6.24 -4.92 -3.95
CA GLU A 77 5.09 -5.85 -3.92
C GLU A 77 3.75 -5.10 -3.99
N VAL A 78 3.63 -3.98 -3.26
CA VAL A 78 2.44 -3.10 -3.31
C VAL A 78 2.24 -2.56 -4.73
N ALA A 79 3.32 -2.10 -5.37
CA ALA A 79 3.27 -1.57 -6.73
C ALA A 79 2.84 -2.65 -7.75
N GLU A 80 3.33 -3.87 -7.61
CA GLU A 80 2.90 -5.00 -8.45
C GLU A 80 1.42 -5.34 -8.25
N THR A 81 0.94 -5.32 -7.00
CA THR A 81 -0.47 -5.54 -6.67
C THR A 81 -1.36 -4.48 -7.31
N LEU A 82 -0.96 -3.20 -7.25
CA LEU A 82 -1.65 -2.10 -7.92
C LEU A 82 -1.67 -2.28 -9.45
N ARG A 83 -0.56 -2.72 -10.05
CA ARG A 83 -0.48 -2.99 -11.49
C ARG A 83 -1.48 -4.08 -11.91
N LEU A 84 -1.55 -5.16 -11.13
CA LEU A 84 -2.49 -6.26 -11.38
C LEU A 84 -3.95 -5.82 -11.21
N ALA A 85 -4.26 -5.06 -10.16
CA ALA A 85 -5.59 -4.49 -9.95
C ALA A 85 -5.99 -3.53 -11.09
N THR A 86 -5.06 -2.71 -11.56
CA THR A 86 -5.27 -1.79 -12.70
C THR A 86 -5.53 -2.55 -13.99
N ARG A 87 -4.87 -3.69 -14.20
CA ARG A 87 -5.15 -4.56 -15.36
C ARG A 87 -6.59 -5.08 -15.36
N ILE A 88 -7.15 -5.37 -14.19
CA ILE A 88 -8.51 -5.91 -14.05
C ILE A 88 -9.57 -4.81 -14.16
N ASN A 89 -9.39 -3.68 -13.46
CA ASN A 89 -10.35 -2.59 -13.47
C ASN A 89 -9.65 -1.21 -13.56
N PRO A 90 -9.19 -0.82 -14.76
CA PRO A 90 -8.38 0.38 -14.94
C PRO A 90 -9.13 1.67 -14.60
N LYS A 91 -10.45 1.69 -14.86
CA LYS A 91 -11.30 2.84 -14.55
C LYS A 91 -11.38 3.08 -13.05
N CYS A 92 -11.71 2.03 -12.28
CA CYS A 92 -11.80 2.13 -10.83
C CYS A 92 -10.47 2.55 -10.20
N THR A 93 -9.34 1.97 -10.65
CA THR A 93 -8.03 2.30 -10.10
C THR A 93 -7.63 3.73 -10.43
N PHE A 94 -7.91 4.20 -11.65
CA PHE A 94 -7.64 5.57 -12.06
C PHE A 94 -8.47 6.58 -11.25
N GLU A 95 -9.77 6.35 -11.11
CA GLU A 95 -10.66 7.21 -10.32
C GLU A 95 -10.22 7.30 -8.85
N ALA A 96 -9.89 6.16 -8.23
CA ALA A 96 -9.43 6.13 -6.85
C ALA A 96 -8.12 6.91 -6.63
N VAL A 97 -7.16 6.77 -7.54
CA VAL A 97 -5.88 7.51 -7.47
C VAL A 97 -6.08 8.99 -7.77
N ALA A 98 -6.97 9.34 -8.71
CA ALA A 98 -7.30 10.73 -9.03
C ALA A 98 -7.95 11.44 -7.83
N THR A 99 -8.90 10.80 -7.16
CA THR A 99 -9.50 11.32 -5.91
C THR A 99 -8.43 11.52 -4.84
N TRP A 100 -7.57 10.52 -4.63
CA TRP A 100 -6.49 10.65 -3.65
C TRP A 100 -5.53 11.80 -3.97
N LEU A 101 -5.18 12.00 -5.25
CA LEU A 101 -4.36 13.12 -5.68
C LEU A 101 -5.05 14.47 -5.40
N GLN A 102 -6.35 14.58 -5.68
CA GLN A 102 -7.12 15.79 -5.37
C GLN A 102 -7.14 16.07 -3.86
N ASP A 103 -7.34 15.04 -3.03
CA ASP A 103 -7.29 15.18 -1.57
C ASP A 103 -5.92 15.69 -1.10
N LEU A 104 -4.83 15.20 -1.69
CA LEU A 104 -3.47 15.67 -1.38
C LEU A 104 -3.25 17.14 -1.76
N LEU A 105 -3.79 17.58 -2.91
CA LEU A 105 -3.70 18.97 -3.36
C LEU A 105 -4.51 19.94 -2.49
N GLN A 106 -5.57 19.46 -1.85
CA GLN A 106 -6.42 20.27 -0.97
C GLN A 106 -5.89 20.35 0.47
N LYS A 107 -4.98 19.46 0.87
CA LYS A 107 -4.37 19.51 2.21
C LYS A 107 -3.52 20.78 2.33
N PRO A 108 -3.68 21.56 3.41
CA PRO A 108 -2.78 22.66 3.69
C PRO A 108 -1.34 22.15 3.73
N VAL A 109 -0.41 22.89 3.11
CA VAL A 109 1.01 22.63 3.31
C VAL A 109 1.29 22.90 4.78
N ASP A 110 1.65 21.85 5.52
CA ASP A 110 2.11 21.98 6.90
C ASP A 110 3.51 22.60 6.85
N ILE A 111 3.56 23.93 6.85
CA ILE A 111 4.81 24.70 6.99
C ILE A 111 5.16 24.61 8.47
N GLY A 112 5.75 23.47 8.86
CA GLY A 112 5.96 23.08 10.26
C GLY A 112 6.39 24.24 11.16
N GLY A 113 5.64 24.39 12.26
CA GLY A 113 5.98 25.27 13.39
C GLY A 113 6.85 24.58 14.42
#